data_AF-A0A6L9MGK8-F1
#
_entry.id   AF-A0A6L9MGK8-F1
#
_cell.length_a   1.000
_cell.length_b   1.000
_cell.length_c   1.000
_cell.angle_alpha   90.00
_cell.angle_beta   90.00
_cell.angle_gamma   90.00
#
_symmetry.space_group_name_H-M   'P 1'
#
loop_
_entity.id
_entity.type
_entity.pdbx_description
1 polymer ?
#
loop_
_entity_poly.entity_id
_entity_poly.type
_entity_poly.pdbx_seq_one_letter_code
_entity_poly.pdbx_strand_id
1 'polypeptide(L)'
;MRIAATLAVSLILSGCVTGGNDLEDALRLTEAEDDAHCRSLLITPGELVYAQCRLAMRKTYLNNYNSRKAQIQQQYGFVSADLDQALRADAFCNYDESVKEAVNPVAEDVAAAIAYGNCATTRDALLQAFQTATGADGVAFSFAEQPLIIQQNIRAIREARLVISGPGVAGASL
;
A
#
# COMPACT_ATOMS: atom_id res chain seq x y z
N MET A 1 -12.66 -51.15 -28.27
CA MET A 1 -13.74 -50.21 -27.92
C MET A 1 -13.44 -49.58 -26.57
N ARG A 2 -13.68 -48.27 -26.48
CA ARG A 2 -13.65 -47.37 -25.30
C ARG A 2 -12.31 -46.71 -24.94
N ILE A 3 -12.23 -45.48 -25.43
CA ILE A 3 -11.38 -44.34 -25.05
C ILE A 3 -11.90 -43.75 -23.74
N ALA A 4 -10.99 -43.33 -22.85
CA ALA A 4 -11.15 -42.24 -21.87
C ALA A 4 -9.71 -41.85 -21.43
N ALA A 5 -9.08 -40.79 -21.92
CA ALA A 5 -9.33 -39.36 -21.76
C ALA A 5 -9.13 -38.84 -20.31
N THR A 6 -8.22 -37.85 -20.19
CA THR A 6 -8.07 -36.83 -19.13
C THR A 6 -7.61 -37.32 -17.74
N LEU A 7 -6.69 -36.68 -17.00
CA LEU A 7 -6.26 -35.29 -16.96
C LEU A 7 -4.73 -35.16 -16.83
N ALA A 8 -4.10 -34.39 -17.73
CA ALA A 8 -2.84 -33.74 -17.44
C ALA A 8 -3.17 -32.43 -16.69
N VAL A 9 -2.91 -32.41 -15.37
CA VAL A 9 -3.00 -31.21 -14.56
C VAL A 9 -1.75 -30.38 -14.85
N SER A 10 -1.86 -29.52 -15.85
CA SER A 10 -0.89 -28.46 -16.10
C SER A 10 -1.04 -27.40 -15.00
N LEU A 11 -0.14 -27.45 -14.03
CA LEU A 11 0.14 -26.37 -13.08
C LEU A 11 0.67 -25.16 -13.85
N ILE A 12 -0.25 -24.34 -14.38
CA ILE A 12 0.04 -22.97 -14.76
C ILE A 12 -0.35 -22.12 -13.56
N LEU A 13 0.60 -21.93 -12.64
CA LEU A 13 0.56 -20.80 -11.71
C LEU A 13 0.86 -19.54 -12.53
N SER A 14 -0.15 -19.11 -13.28
CA SER A 14 -0.23 -17.78 -13.88
C SER A 14 -0.34 -16.77 -12.75
N GLY A 15 0.79 -16.38 -12.17
CA GLY A 15 0.91 -15.13 -11.42
C GLY A 15 0.83 -13.93 -12.37
N CYS A 16 -0.25 -13.84 -13.16
CA CYS A 16 -0.64 -12.59 -13.77
C CYS A 16 -1.22 -11.75 -12.64
N VAL A 17 -0.38 -10.89 -12.06
CA VAL A 17 -0.87 -9.70 -11.37
C VAL A 17 -1.55 -8.86 -12.46
N THR A 18 -2.82 -9.14 -12.71
CA THR A 18 -3.68 -8.25 -13.48
C THR A 18 -3.91 -7.03 -12.60
N GLY A 19 -3.05 -6.02 -12.77
CA GLY A 19 -3.40 -4.65 -12.45
C GLY A 19 -4.69 -4.32 -13.19
N GLY A 20 -5.75 -4.15 -12.43
CA GLY A 20 -7.08 -3.97 -13.00
C GLY A 20 -8.13 -4.26 -11.94
N ASN A 21 -8.19 -3.41 -10.92
CA ASN A 21 -9.40 -3.20 -10.12
C ASN A 21 -9.33 -1.95 -9.25
N ASP A 22 -8.63 -0.89 -9.67
CA ASP A 22 -8.65 0.39 -8.96
C ASP A 22 -10.10 0.89 -8.72
N LEU A 23 -11.04 0.54 -9.60
CA LEU A 23 -12.46 0.83 -9.45
C LEU A 23 -13.21 -0.12 -8.50
N GLU A 24 -12.94 -1.44 -8.53
CA GLU A 24 -13.54 -2.38 -7.58
C GLU A 24 -12.98 -2.21 -6.16
N ASP A 25 -11.67 -2.01 -6.02
CA ASP A 25 -11.02 -1.66 -4.75
C ASP A 25 -11.59 -0.34 -4.21
N ALA A 26 -11.82 0.65 -5.10
CA ALA A 26 -12.47 1.91 -4.76
C ALA A 26 -13.94 1.75 -4.37
N LEU A 27 -14.70 0.90 -5.05
CA LEU A 27 -16.09 0.61 -4.68
C LEU A 27 -16.16 -0.07 -3.31
N ARG A 28 -15.20 -0.95 -3.00
CA ARG A 28 -15.07 -1.51 -1.64
C ARG A 28 -14.72 -0.43 -0.61
N LEU A 29 -14.03 0.67 -0.97
CA LEU A 29 -13.74 1.80 -0.04
C LEU A 29 -15.00 2.47 0.50
N THR A 30 -16.18 2.04 0.08
CA THR A 30 -17.48 2.47 0.61
C THR A 30 -18.23 1.37 1.38
N GLU A 31 -17.58 0.23 1.69
CA GLU A 31 -18.19 -0.87 2.45
C GLU A 31 -18.79 -0.36 3.78
N ALA A 32 -20.01 -0.79 4.08
CA ALA A 32 -20.83 -0.29 5.19
C ALA A 32 -20.29 -0.73 6.57
N GLU A 33 -19.57 -1.86 6.64
CA GLU A 33 -19.01 -2.37 7.90
C GLU A 33 -17.83 -1.54 8.38
N ASP A 34 -16.90 -1.18 7.48
CA ASP A 34 -15.79 -0.25 7.77
C ASP A 34 -16.33 1.15 8.17
N ASP A 35 -17.45 1.57 7.57
CA ASP A 35 -18.09 2.86 7.87
C ASP A 35 -18.68 2.84 9.28
N ALA A 36 -19.41 1.76 9.61
CA ALA A 36 -19.99 1.57 10.93
C ALA A 36 -18.92 1.52 12.02
N HIS A 37 -17.78 0.86 11.78
CA HIS A 37 -16.68 0.82 12.75
C HIS A 37 -16.11 2.22 13.01
N CYS A 38 -15.70 2.95 11.97
CA CYS A 38 -15.09 4.27 12.15
C CYS A 38 -16.09 5.31 12.72
N ARG A 39 -17.37 5.24 12.34
CA ARG A 39 -18.43 6.08 12.94
C ARG A 39 -18.73 5.71 14.39
N SER A 40 -18.61 4.44 14.77
CA SER A 40 -18.84 4.01 16.17
C SER A 40 -17.79 4.59 17.14
N LEU A 41 -16.61 4.94 16.62
CA LEU A 41 -15.56 5.66 17.34
C LEU A 41 -15.80 7.18 17.40
N LEU A 42 -16.97 7.65 16.96
CA LEU A 42 -17.35 9.06 16.87
C LEU A 42 -16.45 9.90 15.94
N ILE A 43 -15.79 9.25 14.98
CA ILE A 43 -14.96 9.93 13.98
C ILE A 43 -15.85 10.38 12.81
N THR A 44 -15.71 11.64 12.37
CA THR A 44 -16.61 12.23 11.36
C THR A 44 -16.09 11.95 9.95
N PRO A 45 -16.94 11.49 9.01
CA PRO A 45 -16.58 11.41 7.59
C PRO A 45 -16.07 12.75 7.06
N GLY A 46 -15.02 12.70 6.22
CA GLY A 46 -14.33 13.90 5.72
C GLY A 46 -13.18 14.38 6.59
N GLU A 47 -13.03 13.87 7.82
CA GLU A 47 -11.84 14.11 8.64
C GLU A 47 -10.69 13.19 8.22
N LEU A 48 -9.45 13.69 8.34
CA LEU A 48 -8.24 12.91 8.09
C LEU A 48 -8.20 11.62 8.95
N VAL A 49 -8.65 11.72 10.20
CA VAL A 49 -8.69 10.60 11.15
C VAL A 49 -9.68 9.53 10.68
N TYR A 50 -10.77 9.90 10.02
CA TYR A 50 -11.71 8.96 9.42
C TYR A 50 -11.07 8.21 8.25
N ALA A 51 -10.32 8.91 7.41
CA ALA A 51 -9.56 8.30 6.31
C ALA A 51 -8.51 7.29 6.83
N GLN A 52 -7.75 7.66 7.85
CA GLN A 52 -6.79 6.75 8.48
C GLN A 52 -7.48 5.51 9.06
N CYS A 53 -8.61 5.66 9.75
CA CYS A 53 -9.37 4.53 10.30
C CYS A 53 -9.84 3.56 9.21
N ARG A 54 -10.47 4.08 8.14
CA ARG A 54 -10.99 3.28 7.02
C ARG A 54 -9.89 2.48 6.33
N LEU A 55 -8.76 3.14 6.08
CA LEU A 55 -7.63 2.54 5.39
C LEU A 55 -6.85 1.55 6.27
N ALA A 56 -6.83 1.77 7.59
CA ALA A 56 -6.29 0.80 8.54
C ALA A 56 -7.11 -0.49 8.56
N MET A 57 -8.45 -0.40 8.55
CA MET A 57 -9.36 -1.56 8.46
C MET A 57 -9.11 -2.41 7.21
N ARG A 58 -8.78 -1.74 6.10
CA ARG A 58 -8.42 -2.36 4.81
C ARG A 58 -7.06 -2.99 4.77
N LYS A 59 -6.25 -2.78 5.81
CA LYS A 59 -4.89 -3.31 5.90
C LYS A 59 -4.00 -2.81 4.75
N THR A 60 -4.29 -1.64 4.16
CA THR A 60 -3.51 -1.09 3.03
C THR A 60 -2.02 -1.02 3.38
N TYR A 61 -1.72 -0.45 4.54
CA TYR A 61 -0.36 -0.45 5.11
C TYR A 61 0.24 -1.85 5.26
N LEU A 62 -0.50 -2.79 5.87
CA LEU A 62 0.00 -4.15 6.12
C LEU A 62 0.27 -4.91 4.81
N ASN A 63 -0.55 -4.72 3.79
CA ASN A 63 -0.36 -5.33 2.48
C ASN A 63 0.91 -4.80 1.80
N ASN A 64 1.12 -3.47 1.82
CA ASN A 64 2.33 -2.84 1.28
C ASN A 64 3.60 -3.33 1.99
N TYR A 65 3.57 -3.35 3.32
CA TYR A 65 4.66 -3.89 4.14
C TYR A 65 4.93 -5.37 3.84
N ASN A 66 3.91 -6.23 3.84
CA ASN A 66 4.06 -7.66 3.61
C ASN A 66 4.59 -7.96 2.20
N SER A 67 4.17 -7.19 1.19
CA SER A 67 4.68 -7.31 -0.18
C SER A 67 6.18 -7.01 -0.24
N ARG A 68 6.62 -5.90 0.36
CA ARG A 68 8.05 -5.55 0.39
C ARG A 68 8.88 -6.56 1.17
N LYS A 69 8.36 -7.03 2.32
CA LYS A 69 9.00 -8.08 3.13
C LYS A 69 9.19 -9.35 2.32
N ALA A 70 8.17 -9.79 1.59
CA ALA A 70 8.24 -10.98 0.77
C ALA A 70 9.30 -10.85 -0.35
N GLN A 71 9.38 -9.68 -1.01
CA GLN A 71 10.40 -9.42 -2.03
C GLN A 71 11.81 -9.44 -1.46
N ILE A 72 12.04 -8.75 -0.33
CA ILE A 72 13.33 -8.78 0.37
C ILE A 72 13.67 -10.22 0.76
N GLN A 73 12.71 -10.97 1.30
CA GLN A 73 12.93 -12.34 1.73
C GLN A 73 13.29 -13.27 0.57
N GLN A 74 12.63 -13.10 -0.57
CA GLN A 74 12.90 -13.86 -1.78
C GLN A 74 14.28 -13.58 -2.36
N GLN A 75 14.73 -12.33 -2.31
CA GLN A 75 15.98 -11.90 -2.95
C GLN A 75 17.21 -12.00 -2.05
N TYR A 76 17.06 -11.76 -0.75
CA TYR A 76 18.18 -11.63 0.21
C TYR A 76 18.13 -12.64 1.35
N GLY A 77 17.08 -13.46 1.44
CA GLY A 77 16.95 -14.49 2.47
C GLY A 77 16.26 -13.99 3.74
N PHE A 78 16.63 -14.51 4.91
CA PHE A 78 15.89 -14.24 6.15
C PHE A 78 15.85 -12.74 6.50
N VAL A 79 14.66 -12.24 6.83
CA VAL A 79 14.45 -10.86 7.31
C VAL A 79 14.61 -10.85 8.83
N SER A 80 15.68 -10.21 9.32
CA SER A 80 15.95 -10.04 10.76
C SER A 80 14.86 -9.21 11.45
N ALA A 81 14.78 -9.29 12.78
CA ALA A 81 13.81 -8.50 13.55
C ALA A 81 14.00 -6.99 13.35
N ASP A 82 15.25 -6.52 13.33
CA ASP A 82 15.58 -5.10 13.16
C ASP A 82 15.22 -4.62 11.75
N LEU A 83 15.50 -5.42 10.72
CA LEU A 83 15.09 -5.11 9.34
C LEU A 83 13.56 -5.13 9.20
N ASP A 84 12.88 -6.09 9.84
CA ASP A 84 11.42 -6.16 9.85
C ASP A 84 10.80 -4.91 10.48
N GLN A 85 11.35 -4.46 11.61
CA GLN A 85 10.90 -3.26 12.31
C GLN A 85 11.13 -2.00 11.47
N ALA A 86 12.32 -1.85 10.88
CA ALA A 86 12.64 -0.71 10.04
C ALA A 86 11.74 -0.66 8.78
N LEU A 87 11.48 -1.83 8.18
CA LEU A 87 10.59 -1.94 7.02
C LEU A 87 9.15 -1.56 7.37
N ARG A 88 8.67 -2.00 8.53
CA ARG A 88 7.35 -1.60 9.04
C ARG A 88 7.26 -0.10 9.28
N ALA A 89 8.30 0.51 9.84
CA ALA A 89 8.34 1.94 10.11
C ALA A 89 8.32 2.76 8.82
N ASP A 90 9.11 2.38 7.82
CA ASP A 90 9.14 3.05 6.52
C ASP A 90 7.80 2.92 5.77
N ALA A 91 7.22 1.72 5.74
CA ALA A 91 5.90 1.52 5.15
C ALA A 91 4.80 2.31 5.88
N PHE A 92 4.88 2.45 7.21
CA PHE A 92 3.90 3.21 7.99
C PHE A 92 4.03 4.71 7.74
N CYS A 93 5.26 5.22 7.72
CA CYS A 93 5.53 6.61 7.39
C CYS A 93 4.95 6.97 6.01
N ASN A 94 5.25 6.17 4.99
CA ASN A 94 4.78 6.42 3.63
C ASN A 94 3.24 6.44 3.55
N TYR A 95 2.59 5.52 4.28
CA TYR A 95 1.14 5.49 4.39
C TYR A 95 0.58 6.73 5.11
N ASP A 96 1.13 7.10 6.27
CA ASP A 96 0.67 8.26 7.04
C ASP A 96 0.85 9.57 6.27
N GLU A 97 2.01 9.77 5.66
CA GLU A 97 2.30 10.93 4.81
C GLU A 97 1.42 10.95 3.55
N SER A 98 1.15 9.80 2.93
CA SER A 98 0.21 9.72 1.80
C SER A 98 -1.21 10.16 2.20
N VAL A 99 -1.67 9.77 3.39
CA VAL A 99 -2.98 10.17 3.88
C VAL A 99 -3.02 11.68 4.19
N LYS A 100 -1.95 12.24 4.76
CA LYS A 100 -1.81 13.70 4.96
C LYS A 100 -1.81 14.46 3.63
N GLU A 101 -1.09 13.97 2.63
CA GLU A 101 -1.03 14.61 1.31
C GLU A 101 -2.35 14.49 0.51
N ALA A 102 -3.23 13.55 0.89
CA ALA A 102 -4.50 13.36 0.22
C ALA A 102 -5.43 14.58 0.26
N VAL A 103 -5.31 15.44 1.29
CA VAL A 103 -6.11 16.68 1.42
C VAL A 103 -5.55 17.85 0.59
N ASN A 104 -4.33 17.72 0.07
CA ASN A 104 -3.73 18.77 -0.75
C ASN A 104 -4.27 18.71 -2.19
N PRO A 105 -4.65 19.85 -2.80
CA PRO A 105 -5.23 19.91 -4.14
C PRO A 105 -4.15 19.84 -5.24
N VAL A 106 -3.27 18.85 -5.16
CA VAL A 106 -2.20 18.59 -6.14
C VAL A 106 -2.43 17.26 -6.86
N ALA A 107 -1.74 17.03 -7.98
CA ALA A 107 -1.81 15.76 -8.69
C ALA A 107 -1.33 14.59 -7.80
N GLU A 108 -1.90 13.39 -8.00
CA GLU A 108 -1.63 12.20 -7.16
C GLU A 108 -0.15 11.81 -7.16
N ASP A 109 0.51 11.92 -8.31
CA ASP A 109 1.94 11.64 -8.50
C ASP A 109 2.83 12.64 -7.73
N VAL A 110 2.47 13.92 -7.75
CA VAL A 110 3.15 14.98 -6.99
C VAL A 110 2.99 14.74 -5.49
N ALA A 111 1.77 14.49 -5.02
CA ALA A 111 1.49 14.16 -3.61
C ALA A 111 2.26 12.91 -3.16
N ALA A 112 2.32 11.87 -3.99
CA ALA A 112 3.04 10.64 -3.69
C ALA A 112 4.56 10.84 -3.57
N ALA A 113 5.12 11.70 -4.42
CA ALA A 113 6.53 12.08 -4.36
C ALA A 113 6.86 12.90 -3.10
N ILE A 114 5.96 13.80 -2.69
CA ILE A 114 6.09 14.55 -1.43
C ILE A 114 6.06 13.58 -0.24
N ALA A 115 5.07 12.68 -0.18
CA ALA A 115 4.98 11.69 0.88
C ALA A 115 6.24 10.81 0.97
N TYR A 116 6.75 10.36 -0.17
CA TYR A 116 8.01 9.60 -0.25
C TYR A 116 9.21 10.41 0.25
N GLY A 117 9.24 11.72 -0.03
CA GLY A 117 10.27 12.65 0.41
C GLY A 117 10.23 12.89 1.92
N ASN A 118 9.04 13.07 2.49
CA ASN A 118 8.85 13.29 3.93
C ASN A 118 9.35 12.11 4.79
N CYS A 119 9.41 10.91 4.21
CA CYS A 119 9.91 9.70 4.88
C CYS A 119 11.42 9.46 4.75
N ALA A 120 12.21 10.42 4.26
CA ALA A 120 13.65 10.24 4.03
C ALA A 120 14.41 9.71 5.26
N THR A 121 14.20 10.30 6.44
CA THR A 121 14.90 9.87 7.67
C THR A 121 14.52 8.44 8.10
N THR A 122 13.24 8.08 7.97
CA THR A 122 12.78 6.72 8.26
C THR A 122 13.38 5.72 7.27
N ARG A 123 13.46 6.11 6.00
CA ARG A 123 14.08 5.30 4.96
C ARG A 123 15.57 5.12 5.20
N ASP A 124 16.31 6.15 5.62
CA ASP A 124 17.73 6.03 5.96
C ASP A 124 17.99 4.97 7.03
N ALA A 125 17.13 4.89 8.05
CA ALA A 125 17.19 3.83 9.07
C ALA A 125 16.94 2.43 8.47
N LEU A 126 15.98 2.31 7.54
CA LEU A 126 15.78 1.08 6.76
C LEU A 126 17.02 0.71 5.95
N LEU A 127 17.70 1.67 5.31
CA LEU A 127 18.89 1.37 4.51
C LEU A 127 20.02 0.81 5.37
N GLN A 128 20.22 1.38 6.56
CA GLN A 128 21.21 0.89 7.52
C GLN A 128 20.87 -0.51 8.04
N ALA A 129 19.61 -0.75 8.41
CA ALA A 129 19.15 -2.07 8.85
C ALA A 129 19.29 -3.12 7.74
N PHE A 130 18.95 -2.74 6.50
CA PHE A 130 19.07 -3.58 5.32
C PHE A 130 20.52 -3.96 5.02
N GLN A 131 21.42 -2.97 4.99
CA GLN A 131 22.83 -3.20 4.76
C GLN A 131 23.45 -4.08 5.86
N THR A 132 23.07 -3.84 7.12
CA THR A 132 23.53 -4.65 8.26
C THR A 132 23.06 -6.10 8.15
N ALA A 133 21.80 -6.32 7.76
CA ALA A 133 21.21 -7.65 7.70
C ALA A 133 21.64 -8.46 6.47
N THR A 134 21.88 -7.80 5.34
CA THR A 134 22.07 -8.48 4.04
C THR A 134 23.49 -8.34 3.48
N GLY A 135 24.26 -7.36 3.95
CA GLY A 135 25.55 -6.96 3.37
C GLY A 135 25.44 -6.26 2.01
N ALA A 136 24.23 -6.09 1.47
CA ALA A 136 23.99 -5.43 0.18
C ALA A 136 23.96 -3.90 0.32
N ASP A 137 24.14 -3.21 -0.82
CA ASP A 137 24.10 -1.75 -0.88
C ASP A 137 22.67 -1.22 -0.61
N GLY A 138 22.50 -0.56 0.54
CA GLY A 138 21.23 0.04 0.96
C GLY A 138 20.76 1.16 0.03
N VAL A 139 21.67 1.96 -0.55
CA VAL A 139 21.30 3.05 -1.45
C VAL A 139 20.75 2.47 -2.76
N ALA A 140 21.43 1.48 -3.34
CA ALA A 140 20.94 0.79 -4.52
C ALA A 140 19.57 0.12 -4.29
N PHE A 141 19.37 -0.48 -3.11
CA PHE A 141 18.08 -1.03 -2.69
C PHE A 141 16.98 0.03 -2.64
N SER A 142 17.23 1.19 -2.01
CA SER A 142 16.27 2.30 -1.96
C SER A 142 15.85 2.79 -3.34
N PHE A 143 16.82 2.93 -4.26
CA PHE A 143 16.54 3.36 -5.63
C PHE A 143 15.71 2.32 -6.39
N ALA A 144 15.96 1.04 -6.18
CA ALA A 144 15.17 -0.04 -6.79
C ALA A 144 13.74 -0.10 -6.24
N GLU A 145 13.54 0.17 -4.94
CA GLU A 145 12.21 0.17 -4.32
C GLU A 145 11.39 1.44 -4.62
N GLN A 146 12.04 2.56 -4.94
CA GLN A 146 11.36 3.86 -5.09
C GLN A 146 10.12 3.81 -5.99
N PRO A 147 10.15 3.22 -7.21
CA PRO A 147 8.97 3.19 -8.08
C PRO A 147 7.78 2.44 -7.45
N LEU A 148 8.05 1.34 -6.74
CA LEU A 148 7.03 0.57 -6.04
C LEU A 148 6.39 1.39 -4.92
N ILE A 149 7.21 2.05 -4.10
CA ILE A 149 6.72 2.86 -2.98
C ILE A 149 5.89 4.04 -3.49
N ILE A 150 6.32 4.70 -4.57
CA ILE A 150 5.53 5.79 -5.18
C ILE A 150 4.17 5.29 -5.66
N GLN A 151 4.10 4.12 -6.30
CA GLN A 151 2.81 3.53 -6.69
C GLN A 151 1.92 3.19 -5.49
N GLN A 152 2.51 2.70 -4.41
CA GLN A 152 1.80 2.44 -3.15
C GLN A 152 1.25 3.72 -2.53
N ASN A 153 2.01 4.82 -2.58
CA ASN A 153 1.61 6.13 -2.09
C ASN A 153 0.45 6.70 -2.93
N ILE A 154 0.54 6.63 -4.27
CA ILE A 154 -0.54 7.02 -5.17
C ILE A 154 -1.84 6.29 -4.81
N ARG A 155 -1.77 4.97 -4.59
CA ARG A 155 -2.92 4.17 -4.19
C ARG A 155 -3.49 4.67 -2.86
N ALA A 156 -2.67 4.83 -1.83
CA ALA A 156 -3.11 5.31 -0.52
C ALA A 156 -3.75 6.71 -0.60
N ILE A 157 -3.18 7.64 -1.39
CA ILE A 157 -3.74 8.98 -1.65
C ILE A 157 -5.12 8.87 -2.30
N ARG A 158 -5.25 8.06 -3.35
CA ARG A 158 -6.52 7.88 -4.04
C ARG A 158 -7.57 7.29 -3.11
N GLU A 159 -7.18 6.27 -2.35
CA GLU A 159 -8.07 5.64 -1.37
C GLU A 159 -8.52 6.64 -0.29
N ALA A 160 -7.58 7.45 0.24
CA ALA A 160 -7.87 8.50 1.20
C ALA A 160 -8.80 9.59 0.63
N ARG A 161 -8.56 10.06 -0.60
CA ARG A 161 -9.39 11.07 -1.26
C ARG A 161 -10.83 10.61 -1.43
N LEU A 162 -11.04 9.36 -1.84
CA LEU A 162 -12.39 8.79 -1.98
C LEU A 162 -13.11 8.74 -0.64
N VAL A 163 -12.40 8.39 0.43
CA VAL A 163 -12.95 8.35 1.78
C VAL A 163 -13.26 9.75 2.32
N ILE A 164 -12.37 10.72 2.10
CA ILE A 164 -12.52 12.12 2.54
C ILE A 164 -13.67 12.81 1.80
N SER A 165 -13.80 12.56 0.49
CA SER A 165 -14.83 13.19 -0.34
C SER A 165 -16.24 12.59 -0.12
N GLY A 166 -16.32 11.46 0.62
CA GLY A 166 -17.55 10.75 0.92
C GLY A 166 -18.20 10.09 -0.32
N PRO A 167 -19.26 9.28 -0.13
CA PRO A 167 -19.98 8.59 -1.21
C PRO A 167 -20.77 9.52 -2.18
N GLY A 168 -20.51 10.84 -2.18
CA GLY A 168 -21.36 11.83 -2.85
C GLY A 168 -20.78 12.55 -4.08
N VAL A 169 -19.49 12.42 -4.40
CA VAL A 169 -18.88 13.22 -5.49
C VAL A 169 -18.63 12.46 -6.79
N ALA A 170 -18.77 11.14 -6.82
CA ALA A 170 -18.57 10.36 -8.05
C ALA A 170 -19.76 10.45 -9.04
N GLY A 171 -20.88 11.10 -8.66
CA GLY A 171 -22.11 11.18 -9.47
C GLY A 171 -22.48 12.58 -9.97
N ALA A 172 -21.65 13.60 -9.75
CA ALA A 172 -21.98 14.99 -10.07
C ALA A 172 -21.01 15.59 -11.09
N SER A 173 -20.72 14.89 -12.18
CA SER A 173 -20.10 15.44 -13.41
C SER A 173 -20.17 14.41 -14.55
N LEU A 174 -21.35 14.26 -15.15
CA LEU A 174 -21.52 13.85 -16.55
C LEU A 174 -22.48 14.83 -17.22
#